data_AF-A0A445H5B4-F1
#
_entry.id   AF-A0A445H5B4-F1
#
_cell.length_a   1.000
_cell.length_b   1.000
_cell.length_c   1.000
_cell.angle_alpha   90.00
_cell.angle_beta   90.00
_cell.angle_gamma   90.00
#
_symmetry.space_group_name_H-M   'P 1'
#
loop_
_entity.id
_entity.type
_entity.pdbx_description
1 polymer ?
#
loop_
_entity_poly.entity_id
_entity_poly.type
_entity_poly.pdbx_seq_one_letter_code
_entity_poly.pdbx_strand_id
1 'polypeptide(L)' 'VSGPVPEIPENLYHLIKKVVSIRNHLERNKKDKDSKFRLILVDSRIHRLARYYSKTKKLPPVW' A
#
# COMPACT_ATOMS: atom_id res chain seq x y z
N VAL A 1 -14.60 -24.53 -10.82
CA VAL A 1 -14.29 -23.64 -11.96
C VAL A 1 -13.69 -22.36 -11.39
N SER A 2 -12.42 -22.06 -11.66
CA SER A 2 -11.62 -20.98 -11.06
C SER A 2 -12.13 -19.56 -11.35
N GLY A 3 -11.94 -18.63 -10.42
CA GLY A 3 -11.97 -17.16 -10.61
C GLY A 3 -11.18 -16.47 -9.47
N PRO A 4 -10.40 -15.41 -9.75
CA PRO A 4 -8.97 -15.31 -9.41
C PRO A 4 -8.67 -14.96 -7.95
N VAL A 5 -7.53 -15.47 -7.47
CA VAL A 5 -6.89 -15.09 -6.20
C VAL A 5 -6.73 -13.56 -6.18
N PRO A 6 -7.25 -12.81 -5.19
CA PRO A 6 -6.61 -11.55 -4.87
C PRO A 6 -5.26 -11.95 -4.26
N GLU A 7 -4.23 -12.08 -5.11
CA GLU A 7 -2.84 -12.35 -4.69
C GLU A 7 -2.42 -11.39 -3.57
N ILE A 8 -3.05 -10.22 -3.56
CA ILE A 8 -2.87 -9.16 -2.58
C ILE A 8 -4.13 -9.10 -1.69
N PRO A 9 -3.97 -9.23 -0.36
CA PRO A 9 -5.06 -9.03 0.59
C PRO A 9 -5.74 -7.66 0.38
N GLU A 10 -7.07 -7.62 0.39
CA GLU A 10 -7.89 -6.42 0.14
C GLU A 10 -7.47 -5.19 0.95
N ASN A 11 -7.00 -5.40 2.18
CA ASN A 11 -6.45 -4.36 3.04
C ASN A 11 -5.21 -3.67 2.44
N LEU A 12 -4.31 -4.44 1.81
CA LEU A 12 -3.12 -3.90 1.15
C LEU A 12 -3.49 -3.15 -0.14
N TYR A 13 -4.44 -3.67 -0.91
CA TYR A 13 -4.95 -3.01 -2.12
C TYR A 13 -5.51 -1.60 -1.82
N HIS A 14 -6.35 -1.47 -0.78
CA HIS A 14 -6.90 -0.18 -0.38
C HIS A 14 -5.83 0.83 0.05
N LEU A 15 -4.77 0.37 0.73
CA LEU A 15 -3.66 1.22 1.13
C LEU A 15 -2.84 1.69 -0.08
N ILE A 16 -2.56 0.82 -1.03
CA ILE A 16 -1.86 1.17 -2.28
C ILE A 16 -2.67 2.22 -3.06
N LYS A 17 -3.99 2.01 -3.22
CA LYS A 17 -4.87 2.97 -3.88
C LYS A 17 -4.84 4.35 -3.20
N LYS A 18 -4.81 4.38 -1.86
CA LYS A 18 -4.68 5.61 -1.08
C LYS A 18 -3.34 6.31 -1.31
N VAL A 19 -2.23 5.57 -1.37
CA VAL A 19 -0.89 6.11 -1.67
C VAL A 19 -0.86 6.78 -3.05
N VAL A 20 -1.42 6.12 -4.07
CA VAL A 20 -1.49 6.69 -5.43
C VAL A 20 -2.27 8.00 -5.43
N SER A 21 -3.42 8.05 -4.75
CA SER A 21 -4.20 9.28 -4.63
C SER A 21 -3.44 10.41 -3.94
N ILE A 22 -2.69 10.12 -2.87
CA ILE A 22 -1.89 11.12 -2.15
C ILE A 22 -0.72 11.61 -3.00
N ARG A 23 -0.05 10.73 -3.76
CA ARG A 23 1.02 11.11 -4.69
C ARG A 23 0.50 12.07 -5.76
N ASN A 24 -0.61 11.76 -6.41
CA ASN A 24 -1.23 12.63 -7.42
C ASN A 24 -1.60 14.01 -6.84
N HIS A 25 -2.10 14.06 -5.59
CA HIS A 25 -2.37 15.32 -4.89
C HIS A 25 -1.08 16.14 -4.68
N LEU A 26 -0.01 15.48 -4.24
CA LEU A 26 1.28 16.11 -3.95
C LEU A 26 2.05 16.56 -5.20
N GLU A 27 1.77 15.98 -6.38
CA GLU A 27 2.35 16.46 -7.65
C GLU A 27 1.97 17.91 -7.94
N ARG A 28 0.71 18.27 -7.66
CA ARG A 28 0.18 19.64 -7.81
C ARG A 28 0.46 20.49 -6.56
N ASN A 29 0.41 19.87 -5.38
CA ASN A 29 0.52 20.55 -4.08
C ASN A 29 1.85 20.23 -3.37
N LYS A 30 2.99 20.54 -4.00
CA LYS A 30 4.33 20.17 -3.51
C LYS A 30 4.70 20.74 -2.14
N LYS A 31 4.04 21.81 -1.70
CA LYS A 31 4.26 22.49 -0.40
C LYS A 31 3.42 21.90 0.74
N ASP A 32 2.46 21.02 0.45
CA ASP A 32 1.62 20.40 1.47
C ASP A 32 2.45 19.41 2.31
N LYS A 33 2.81 19.83 3.53
CA LYS A 33 3.61 19.05 4.47
C LYS A 33 2.78 17.98 5.19
N ASP A 34 1.49 18.24 5.42
CA ASP A 34 0.61 17.29 6.11
C ASP A 34 0.37 16.06 5.24
N SER A 35 0.05 16.27 3.96
CA SER A 35 -0.13 15.16 3.01
C SER A 35 1.15 14.35 2.79
N LYS A 36 2.34 14.99 2.82
CA LYS A 36 3.63 14.28 2.80
C LYS A 36 3.83 13.41 4.04
N PHE A 37 3.51 13.92 5.22
CA PHE A 37 3.59 13.15 6.45
C PHE A 37 2.63 11.96 6.42
N ARG A 38 1.38 12.16 5.98
CA ARG A 38 0.40 11.08 5.81
C ARG A 38 0.85 10.04 4.80
N LEU A 39 1.50 10.44 3.70
CA LEU A 39 2.09 9.51 2.73
C LEU A 39 3.09 8.56 3.41
N ILE A 40 4.02 9.10 4.21
CA ILE A 40 5.02 8.32 4.95
C ILE A 40 4.37 7.32 5.92
N LEU A 41 3.32 7.74 6.63
CA LEU A 41 2.60 6.86 7.56
C LEU A 41 1.91 5.70 6.84
N VAL A 42 1.24 5.97 5.73
CA VAL A 42 0.57 4.93 4.93
C VAL A 42 1.59 3.98 4.32
N ASP A 43 2.71 4.50 3.81
CA ASP A 43 3.80 3.70 3.24
C ASP A 43 4.45 2.80 4.29
N SER A 44 4.67 3.30 5.52
CA SER A 44 5.16 2.50 6.65
C SER A 44 4.19 1.39 7.04
N ARG A 45 2.87 1.65 6.96
CA ARG A 45 1.84 0.64 7.23
C ARG A 45 1.82 -0.45 6.16
N ILE A 46 1.98 -0.10 4.89
CA ILE A 46 2.11 -1.03 3.77
C ILE A 46 3.31 -1.95 4.00
N HIS A 47 4.49 -1.40 4.30
CA HIS A 47 5.68 -2.19 4.59
C HIS A 47 5.48 -3.18 5.74
N ARG A 48 4.82 -2.76 6.82
CA ARG A 48 4.54 -3.65 7.96
C ARG A 48 3.59 -4.79 7.57
N LEU A 49 2.56 -4.51 6.79
CA LEU A 49 1.62 -5.53 6.31
C LEU A 49 2.29 -6.48 5.32
N ALA A 50 3.08 -5.98 4.39
CA ALA A 50 3.87 -6.78 3.46
C ALA A 50 4.78 -7.76 4.22
N ARG A 51 5.49 -7.28 5.26
CA ARG A 51 6.31 -8.15 6.14
C ARG A 51 5.49 -9.21 6.87
N TYR A 52 4.31 -8.84 7.40
CA TYR A 52 3.42 -9.79 8.07
C TYR A 52 2.98 -10.91 7.12
N TYR A 53 2.55 -10.56 5.91
CA TYR A 53 2.09 -11.52 4.92
C TYR A 53 3.22 -12.38 4.33
N SER A 54 4.41 -11.80 4.13
CA SER A 54 5.62 -12.52 3.74
C SER A 54 6.01 -13.56 4.81
N LYS A 55 5.96 -13.20 6.10
CA LYS A 55 6.26 -14.12 7.21
C LYS A 55 5.21 -15.22 7.42
N THR A 56 3.93 -14.92 7.16
CA THR A 56 2.82 -15.87 7.36
C THR A 56 2.56 -16.80 6.17
N LYS A 57 3.45 -16.83 5.15
CA LYS A 57 3.40 -17.73 3.97
C LYS A 57 2.08 -17.72 3.17
N LYS A 58 1.30 -16.63 3.22
CA LYS A 58 0.11 -16.45 2.37
C LYS A 58 0.38 -15.73 1.05
N LEU A 59 1.65 -15.40 0.76
CA LEU A 59 2.09 -14.77 -0.48
C LEU A 59 3.34 -15.48 -1.01
N PRO A 60 3.51 -15.60 -2.34
CA PRO A 60 4.74 -16.11 -2.94
C PRO A 60 5.94 -15.25 -2.51
N PRO A 61 7.14 -15.85 -2.34
CA PRO A 61 8.35 -15.16 -1.83
C PRO A 61 8.94 -14.10 -2.77
N VAL A 62 8.28 -13.80 -3.88
CA VAL A 62 8.68 -12.78 -4.84
C VAL A 62 7.71 -11.62 -4.65
N TRP A 63 8.07 -10.60 -3.87
CA TRP A 63 7.52 -9.23 -3.84
C TRP A 63 8.36 -8.37 -2.89
#